data_AF-A0A7X3TI69-F1
#
_entry.id   AF-A0A7X3TI69-F1
#
_cell.length_a   1.000
_cell.length_b   1.000
_cell.length_c   1.000
_cell.angle_alpha   90.00
_cell.angle_beta   90.00
_cell.angle_gamma   90.00
#
_symmetry.space_group_name_H-M   'P 1'
#
loop_
_entity.id
_entity.type
_entity.pdbx_description
1 polymer ?
#
loop_
_entity_poly.entity_id
_entity_poly.type
_entity_poly.pdbx_seq_one_letter_code
_entity_poly.pdbx_strand_id
1 'polypeptide(L)'
;MALRLKADQVLLLLLVFVPITLVLEYVVHASATTLFLTSAVAIVPLAGIMGKSTEMLAEHVGAGLGGLLNATFGNAAELIIAIFALRAGLHDLVKASLTGSIIGNILLIFGLSALLGGLKFRTQTFNRTAAKLGATLLLLSAVGLVIPSLLYYLRDGAEMGTA
;
A
#
# COMPACT_ATOMS: atom_id res chain seq x y z
N MET A 1 20.48 -6.13 29.98
CA MET A 1 20.42 -6.91 28.72
C MET A 1 19.21 -6.41 27.94
N ALA A 2 19.36 -5.34 27.17
CA ALA A 2 18.27 -4.76 26.39
C ALA A 2 18.12 -5.55 25.08
N LEU A 3 16.98 -6.21 24.87
CA LEU A 3 16.65 -6.81 23.59
C LEU A 3 16.59 -5.70 22.54
N ARG A 4 17.66 -5.57 21.73
CA ARG A 4 17.59 -4.81 20.48
C ARG A 4 16.82 -5.66 19.46
N LEU A 5 15.50 -5.61 19.52
CA LEU A 5 14.64 -6.17 18.48
C LEU A 5 14.97 -5.46 17.15
N LYS A 6 15.34 -6.25 16.14
CA LYS A 6 15.45 -5.75 14.76
C LYS A 6 14.02 -5.50 14.22
N ALA A 7 13.87 -4.59 13.28
CA ALA A 7 12.56 -4.24 12.70
C ALA A 7 11.79 -5.48 12.19
N ASP A 8 12.50 -6.42 11.56
CA ASP A 8 11.95 -7.72 11.13
C ASP A 8 11.34 -8.53 12.28
N GLN A 9 11.93 -8.47 13.48
CA GLN A 9 11.43 -9.19 14.66
C GLN A 9 10.20 -8.49 15.26
N VAL A 10 10.15 -7.15 15.20
CA VAL A 10 8.97 -6.37 15.61
C VAL A 10 7.79 -6.66 14.68
N LEU A 11 8.04 -6.77 13.38
CA LEU A 11 7.02 -7.16 12.42
C LEU A 11 6.47 -8.56 12.74
N LEU A 12 7.35 -9.55 12.95
CA LEU A 12 6.93 -10.92 13.25
C LEU A 12 6.13 -11.03 14.56
N LEU A 13 6.37 -10.18 15.55
CA LEU A 13 5.55 -10.15 16.78
C LEU A 13 4.07 -9.86 16.49
N LEU A 14 3.76 -9.08 15.46
CA LEU A 14 2.38 -8.77 15.08
C LEU A 14 1.63 -9.97 14.48
N LEU A 15 2.30 -11.06 14.09
CA LEU A 15 1.62 -12.27 13.60
C LEU A 15 0.68 -12.87 14.64
N VAL A 16 0.90 -12.60 15.93
CA VAL A 16 -0.01 -13.04 17.00
C VAL A 16 -1.44 -12.51 16.80
N PHE A 17 -1.61 -11.38 16.10
CA PHE A 17 -2.92 -10.83 15.79
C PHE A 17 -3.73 -11.70 14.82
N VAL A 18 -3.09 -12.59 14.05
CA VAL A 18 -3.80 -13.54 13.16
C VAL A 18 -4.67 -14.51 13.98
N PRO A 19 -4.10 -15.37 14.87
CA PRO A 19 -4.92 -16.25 15.68
C PRO A 19 -5.82 -15.49 16.66
N ILE A 20 -5.38 -14.34 17.19
CA ILE A 20 -6.23 -13.49 18.04
C ILE A 20 -7.50 -13.08 17.29
N THR A 21 -7.38 -12.59 16.06
CA THR A 21 -8.54 -12.16 15.26
C THR A 21 -9.50 -13.33 15.02
N LEU A 22 -8.99 -14.51 14.69
CA LEU A 22 -9.82 -15.70 14.47
C LEU A 22 -10.57 -16.12 15.75
N VAL A 23 -9.90 -16.09 16.91
CA VAL A 23 -10.55 -16.39 18.21
C VAL A 23 -11.62 -15.34 18.53
N LEU A 24 -11.32 -14.06 18.29
CA LEU A 24 -12.27 -12.98 18.51
C LEU A 24 -13.52 -13.11 17.63
N GLU A 25 -13.38 -13.57 16.40
CA GLU A 25 -14.51 -13.75 15.47
C GLU A 25 -15.35 -14.99 15.81
N TYR A 26 -14.69 -16.14 15.97
CA TYR A 26 -15.39 -17.43 16.03
C TYR A 26 -15.71 -17.94 17.43
N VAL A 27 -15.02 -17.45 18.47
CA VAL A 27 -15.21 -17.91 19.85
C VAL A 27 -15.85 -16.83 20.72
N VAL A 28 -15.32 -15.60 20.64
CA VAL A 28 -15.75 -14.49 21.49
C VAL A 28 -16.91 -13.70 20.86
N HIS A 29 -17.04 -13.73 19.53
CA HIS A 29 -17.97 -12.90 18.76
C HIS A 29 -17.83 -11.40 19.10
N ALA A 30 -16.60 -10.91 19.03
CA ALA A 30 -16.25 -9.53 19.36
C ALA A 30 -16.92 -8.52 18.41
N SER A 31 -16.93 -7.25 18.84
CA SER A 31 -17.52 -6.16 18.06
C SER A 31 -16.82 -5.98 16.70
N ALA A 32 -17.55 -5.49 15.70
CA ALA A 32 -17.01 -5.22 14.36
C ALA A 32 -15.79 -4.28 14.39
N THR A 33 -15.78 -3.28 15.28
CA THR A 33 -14.64 -2.37 15.46
C THR A 33 -13.41 -3.11 15.98
N THR A 34 -13.58 -4.03 16.93
CA THR A 34 -12.48 -4.84 17.45
C THR A 34 -11.89 -5.72 16.35
N LEU A 35 -12.75 -6.44 15.62
CA LEU A 35 -12.33 -7.31 14.52
C LEU A 35 -11.62 -6.53 13.41
N PHE A 36 -12.13 -5.33 13.07
CA PHE A 36 -11.50 -4.46 12.09
C PHE A 36 -10.07 -4.07 12.51
N LEU A 37 -9.90 -3.60 13.76
CA LEU A 37 -8.59 -3.17 14.26
C LEU A 37 -7.61 -4.33 14.35
N THR A 38 -8.02 -5.48 14.88
CA THR A 38 -7.13 -6.64 15.01
C THR A 38 -6.77 -7.23 13.64
N SER A 39 -7.72 -7.26 12.70
CA SER A 39 -7.47 -7.67 11.31
C SER A 39 -6.49 -6.71 10.62
N ALA A 40 -6.67 -5.40 10.78
CA ALA A 40 -5.77 -4.40 10.19
C ALA A 40 -4.33 -4.58 10.68
N VAL A 41 -4.14 -4.83 11.98
CA VAL A 41 -2.80 -5.12 12.55
C VAL A 41 -2.27 -6.46 12.05
N ALA A 42 -3.10 -7.50 11.95
CA ALA A 42 -2.71 -8.81 11.46
C ALA A 42 -2.22 -8.79 10.00
N ILE A 43 -2.77 -7.90 9.17
CA ILE A 43 -2.38 -7.74 7.75
C ILE A 43 -0.98 -7.16 7.61
N VAL A 44 -0.54 -6.25 8.49
CA VAL A 44 0.78 -5.59 8.42
C VAL A 44 1.95 -6.59 8.27
N PRO A 45 2.11 -7.60 9.15
CA PRO A 45 3.19 -8.58 9.00
C PRO A 45 2.99 -9.53 7.82
N LEU A 46 1.75 -9.89 7.49
CA LEU A 46 1.46 -10.76 6.35
C LEU A 46 1.88 -10.10 5.04
N ALA A 47 1.55 -8.81 4.86
CA ALA A 47 1.96 -8.02 3.71
C ALA A 47 3.48 -7.89 3.63
N GLY A 48 4.16 -7.64 4.75
CA GLY A 48 5.63 -7.56 4.79
C GLY A 48 6.32 -8.88 4.44
N ILE A 49 5.81 -10.02 4.92
CA ILE A 49 6.33 -11.35 4.57
C ILE A 49 6.12 -11.62 3.08
N MET A 50 4.91 -11.37 2.58
CA MET A 50 4.59 -11.58 1.16
C MET A 50 5.47 -10.72 0.24
N GLY A 51 5.70 -9.44 0.59
CA GLY A 51 6.61 -8.55 -0.15
C GLY A 51 8.03 -9.08 -0.18
N LYS A 52 8.59 -9.47 0.97
CA LYS A 52 9.96 -10.03 1.06
C LYS A 52 10.09 -11.34 0.29
N SER A 53 9.10 -12.23 0.38
CA SER A 53 9.06 -13.47 -0.40
C SER A 53 8.98 -13.19 -1.90
N THR A 54 8.23 -12.16 -2.31
CA THR A 54 8.12 -11.75 -3.72
C THR A 54 9.45 -11.21 -4.24
N GLU A 55 10.13 -10.37 -3.47
CA GLU A 55 11.44 -9.84 -3.82
C GLU A 55 12.47 -10.97 -4.00
N MET A 56 12.54 -11.90 -3.04
CA MET A 56 13.41 -13.07 -3.15
C MET A 56 13.10 -13.92 -4.39
N LEU A 57 11.82 -14.11 -4.73
CA LEU A 57 11.43 -14.86 -5.92
C LEU A 57 11.79 -14.10 -7.21
N ALA A 58 11.55 -12.78 -7.23
CA ALA A 58 11.81 -11.91 -8.37
C ALA A 58 13.30 -11.91 -8.78
N GLU A 59 14.20 -12.01 -7.81
CA GLU A 59 15.65 -12.12 -8.04
C GLU A 59 16.05 -13.40 -8.80
N HIS A 60 15.25 -14.47 -8.74
CA HIS A 60 15.58 -15.77 -9.32
C HIS A 60 14.93 -16.02 -10.70
N VAL A 61 13.99 -15.18 -11.15
CA VAL A 61 13.22 -15.39 -12.39
C VAL A 61 13.59 -14.43 -13.53
N GLY A 62 14.57 -13.55 -13.32
CA GLY A 62 15.06 -12.57 -14.29
C GLY A 62 14.25 -11.26 -14.30
N ALA A 63 14.84 -10.19 -14.87
CA ALA A 63 14.35 -8.82 -14.71
C ALA A 63 12.90 -8.58 -15.16
N GLY A 64 12.48 -9.17 -16.30
CA GLY A 64 11.13 -8.98 -16.83
C GLY A 64 10.05 -9.63 -15.97
N LEU A 65 10.18 -10.95 -15.72
CA LEU A 65 9.25 -11.69 -14.88
C LEU A 65 9.31 -11.25 -13.41
N GLY A 66 10.51 -10.93 -12.91
CA GLY A 66 10.70 -10.42 -11.56
C GLY A 66 10.01 -9.07 -11.35
N GLY A 67 10.09 -8.18 -12.35
CA GLY A 67 9.35 -6.91 -12.35
C GLY A 67 7.84 -7.12 -12.30
N LEU A 68 7.30 -8.07 -13.08
CA LEU A 68 5.87 -8.42 -13.07
C LEU A 68 5.43 -9.00 -11.72
N LEU A 69 6.22 -9.91 -11.14
CA LEU A 69 5.95 -10.49 -9.82
C LEU A 69 5.94 -9.41 -8.74
N ASN A 70 6.91 -8.49 -8.74
CA ASN A 70 6.96 -7.43 -7.75
C ASN A 70 5.79 -6.44 -7.90
N ALA A 71 5.44 -6.07 -9.13
CA ALA A 71 4.29 -5.20 -9.39
C ALA A 71 2.96 -5.80 -8.88
N THR A 72 2.81 -7.12 -8.98
CA THR A 72 1.59 -7.85 -8.59
C THR A 72 1.59 -8.25 -7.12
N PHE A 73 2.51 -9.13 -6.71
CA PHE A 73 2.55 -9.68 -5.36
C PHE A 73 3.16 -8.72 -4.33
N GLY A 74 4.00 -7.76 -4.76
CA GLY A 74 4.49 -6.69 -3.88
C GLY A 74 3.37 -5.76 -3.39
N ASN A 75 2.27 -5.65 -4.15
CA ASN A 75 1.07 -4.89 -3.78
C ASN A 75 -0.15 -5.80 -3.56
N ALA A 76 0.03 -7.12 -3.42
CA ALA A 76 -1.10 -8.05 -3.40
C ALA A 76 -2.03 -7.84 -2.20
N ALA A 77 -1.54 -7.34 -1.06
CA ALA A 77 -2.39 -7.04 0.09
C ALA A 77 -3.43 -5.97 -0.27
N GLU A 78 -3.02 -4.90 -0.95
CA GLU A 78 -3.92 -3.85 -1.44
C GLU A 78 -4.91 -4.40 -2.47
N LEU A 79 -4.41 -5.18 -3.45
CA LEU A 79 -5.26 -5.77 -4.49
C LEU A 79 -6.32 -6.72 -3.91
N ILE A 80 -5.94 -7.57 -2.95
CA ILE A 80 -6.86 -8.50 -2.28
C ILE A 80 -7.96 -7.72 -1.55
N ILE A 81 -7.57 -6.73 -0.73
CA ILE A 81 -8.53 -5.89 0.01
C ILE A 81 -9.47 -5.15 -0.97
N ALA A 82 -8.91 -4.58 -2.04
CA ALA A 82 -9.69 -3.88 -3.05
C ALA A 82 -10.71 -4.81 -3.74
N ILE A 83 -10.31 -6.03 -4.10
CA ILE A 83 -11.22 -7.01 -4.73
C ILE A 83 -12.37 -7.39 -3.80
N PHE A 84 -12.09 -7.66 -2.51
CA PHE A 84 -13.15 -7.98 -1.55
C PHE A 84 -14.06 -6.78 -1.29
N ALA A 85 -13.51 -5.57 -1.19
CA ALA A 85 -14.30 -4.34 -1.05
C ALA A 85 -15.19 -4.08 -2.27
N LEU A 86 -14.68 -4.28 -3.50
CA LEU A 86 -15.47 -4.20 -4.72
C LEU A 86 -16.62 -5.21 -4.72
N ARG A 87 -16.36 -6.46 -4.33
CA ARG A 87 -17.41 -7.49 -4.22
C ARG A 87 -18.48 -7.15 -3.18
N ALA A 88 -18.12 -6.39 -2.15
CA ALA A 88 -19.04 -5.87 -1.15
C ALA A 88 -19.73 -4.55 -1.57
N GLY A 89 -19.51 -4.06 -2.80
CA GLY A 89 -20.08 -2.80 -3.30
C GLY A 89 -19.43 -1.54 -2.72
N LEU A 90 -18.29 -1.65 -2.04
CA LEU A 90 -17.59 -0.55 -1.38
C LEU A 90 -16.69 0.21 -2.35
N HIS A 91 -17.25 0.74 -3.44
CA HIS A 91 -16.49 1.42 -4.50
C HIS A 91 -15.73 2.66 -3.98
N ASP A 92 -16.34 3.42 -3.06
CA ASP A 92 -15.70 4.61 -2.49
C ASP A 92 -14.52 4.25 -1.61
N LEU A 93 -14.59 3.14 -0.86
CA LEU A 93 -13.46 2.62 -0.09
C LEU A 93 -12.28 2.26 -1.01
N VAL A 94 -12.58 1.63 -2.15
CA VAL A 94 -11.54 1.22 -3.12
C VAL A 94 -10.88 2.45 -3.74
N LYS A 95 -11.68 3.42 -4.21
CA LYS A 95 -11.16 4.70 -4.73
C LYS A 95 -10.30 5.42 -3.69
N ALA A 96 -10.80 5.55 -2.45
CA ALA A 96 -10.06 6.18 -1.36
C ALA A 96 -8.75 5.43 -1.03
N SER A 97 -8.76 4.09 -1.03
CA SER A 97 -7.57 3.29 -0.74
C SER A 97 -6.48 3.42 -1.81
N LEU A 98 -6.84 3.47 -3.10
CA LEU A 98 -5.90 3.67 -4.20
C LEU A 98 -5.27 5.06 -4.15
N THR A 99 -6.09 6.10 -3.98
CA THR A 99 -5.58 7.47 -3.80
C THR A 99 -4.72 7.57 -2.54
N GLY A 100 -5.14 6.94 -1.44
CA GLY A 100 -4.41 6.89 -0.19
C GLY A 100 -3.05 6.21 -0.30
N SER A 101 -2.94 5.11 -1.06
CA SER A 101 -1.66 4.43 -1.30
C SER A 101 -0.67 5.29 -2.08
N ILE A 102 -1.14 5.99 -3.11
CA ILE A 102 -0.32 6.94 -3.89
C ILE A 102 0.21 8.05 -2.97
N ILE A 103 -0.67 8.72 -2.23
CA ILE A 103 -0.30 9.80 -1.31
C ILE A 103 0.62 9.27 -0.20
N GLY A 104 0.30 8.09 0.36
CA GLY A 104 1.06 7.43 1.41
C GLY A 104 2.51 7.17 0.98
N ASN A 105 2.72 6.66 -0.23
CA ASN A 105 4.07 6.37 -0.72
C ASN A 105 4.88 7.64 -0.99
N ILE A 106 4.28 8.67 -1.62
CA ILE A 106 5.00 9.87 -2.05
C ILE A 106 5.24 10.87 -0.91
N LEU A 107 4.29 10.99 0.04
CA LEU A 107 4.39 11.97 1.11
C LEU A 107 4.81 11.31 2.43
N LEU A 108 4.08 10.29 2.88
CA LEU A 108 4.32 9.70 4.20
C LEU A 108 5.59 8.86 4.23
N ILE A 109 5.68 7.82 3.39
CA ILE A 109 6.82 6.88 3.40
C ILE A 109 8.09 7.58 2.93
N PHE A 110 8.04 8.29 1.81
CA PHE A 110 9.18 9.06 1.34
C PHE A 110 9.58 10.17 2.33
N GLY A 111 8.62 10.91 2.88
CA GLY A 111 8.89 11.98 3.86
C GLY A 111 9.53 11.45 5.15
N LEU A 112 9.01 10.34 5.70
CA LEU A 112 9.62 9.67 6.86
C LEU A 112 11.01 9.13 6.54
N SER A 113 11.21 8.55 5.36
CA SER A 113 12.53 8.03 4.94
C SER A 113 13.55 9.16 4.83
N ALA A 114 13.17 10.28 4.20
CA ALA A 114 14.00 11.47 4.09
C ALA A 114 14.31 12.07 5.47
N LEU A 115 13.30 12.23 6.32
CA LEU A 115 13.43 12.76 7.67
C LEU A 115 14.36 11.89 8.53
N LEU A 116 14.05 10.60 8.67
CA LEU A 116 14.79 9.68 9.54
C LEU A 116 16.23 9.48 9.04
N GLY A 117 16.44 9.35 7.73
CA GLY A 117 17.79 9.34 7.19
C GLY A 117 18.53 10.67 7.42
N GLY A 118 17.79 11.79 7.38
CA GLY A 118 18.31 13.16 7.53
C GLY A 118 18.76 13.46 8.96
N LEU A 119 18.19 12.78 9.95
CA LEU A 119 18.64 12.85 11.35
C LEU A 119 20.08 12.34 11.52
N LYS A 120 20.52 11.39 10.69
CA LYS A 120 21.88 10.83 10.73
C LYS A 120 22.80 11.47 9.68
N PHE A 121 22.29 11.75 8.49
CA PHE A 121 23.08 12.25 7.36
C PHE A 121 22.61 13.66 6.95
N ARG A 122 23.51 14.65 7.02
CA ARG A 122 23.24 16.04 6.63
C ARG A 122 22.78 16.20 5.19
N THR A 123 23.28 15.36 4.29
CA THR A 123 22.92 15.32 2.87
C THR A 123 22.70 13.87 2.45
N GLN A 124 21.66 13.64 1.65
CA GLN A 124 21.35 12.32 1.08
C GLN A 124 21.51 12.40 -0.44
N THR A 125 22.33 11.53 -1.00
CA THR A 125 22.58 11.47 -2.45
C THR A 125 21.71 10.40 -3.10
N PHE A 126 21.04 10.76 -4.17
CA PHE A 126 20.21 9.86 -4.97
C PHE A 126 20.68 9.84 -6.41
N ASN A 127 20.42 8.74 -7.12
CA ASN A 127 20.65 8.67 -8.55
C ASN A 127 19.67 9.61 -9.26
N ARG A 128 20.18 10.72 -9.80
CA ARG A 128 19.37 11.76 -10.45
C ARG A 128 18.57 11.23 -11.64
N THR A 129 19.14 10.32 -12.42
CA THR A 129 18.47 9.72 -13.58
C THR A 129 17.29 8.86 -13.13
N ALA A 130 17.51 7.97 -12.16
CA ALA A 130 16.45 7.11 -11.63
C ALA A 130 15.33 7.93 -10.95
N ALA A 131 15.68 8.93 -10.16
CA ALA A 131 14.71 9.81 -9.51
C ALA A 131 13.87 10.60 -10.52
N LYS A 132 14.50 11.13 -11.58
CA LYS A 132 13.80 11.88 -12.64
C LYS A 132 12.88 10.97 -13.46
N LEU A 133 13.31 9.75 -13.77
CA LEU A 133 12.47 8.75 -14.45
C LEU A 133 11.26 8.40 -13.57
N GLY A 134 11.47 8.11 -12.28
CA GLY A 134 10.39 7.80 -11.34
C GLY A 134 9.38 8.94 -11.21
N ALA A 135 9.84 10.18 -11.06
CA ALA A 135 8.95 11.34 -10.96
C ALA A 135 8.14 11.58 -12.25
N THR A 136 8.75 11.41 -13.42
CA THR A 136 8.06 11.54 -14.72
C THR A 136 6.99 10.47 -14.89
N LEU A 137 7.32 9.20 -14.60
CA LEU A 137 6.36 8.09 -14.70
C LEU A 137 5.20 8.27 -13.73
N LEU A 138 5.49 8.69 -12.49
CA LEU A 138 4.46 8.96 -11.49
C LEU A 138 3.50 10.07 -11.93
N LEU A 139 4.03 11.17 -12.48
CA LEU A 139 3.19 12.24 -13.03
C LEU A 139 2.31 11.73 -14.17
N LEU A 140 2.87 10.94 -15.09
CA LEU A 140 2.12 10.37 -16.21
C LEU A 140 1.02 9.42 -15.72
N SER A 141 1.32 8.56 -14.74
CA SER A 141 0.33 7.67 -14.12
C SER A 141 -0.77 8.45 -13.40
N ALA A 142 -0.43 9.51 -12.65
CA ALA A 142 -1.41 10.35 -11.97
C ALA A 142 -2.34 11.08 -12.95
N VAL A 143 -1.78 11.64 -14.03
CA VAL A 143 -2.56 12.25 -15.12
C VAL A 143 -3.49 11.23 -15.76
N GLY A 144 -2.98 10.04 -16.09
CA GLY A 144 -3.78 8.95 -16.66
C GLY A 144 -4.94 8.52 -15.75
N LEU A 145 -4.74 8.54 -14.43
CA LEU A 145 -5.78 8.22 -13.45
C LEU A 145 -6.85 9.33 -13.35
N VAL A 146 -6.46 10.60 -13.47
CA VAL A 146 -7.35 11.77 -13.27
C VAL A 146 -8.18 12.10 -14.52
N ILE A 147 -7.67 11.80 -15.73
CA ILE A 147 -8.36 12.11 -17.00
C ILE A 147 -9.83 11.62 -17.04
N PRO A 148 -10.14 10.34 -16.73
CA PRO A 148 -11.52 9.86 -16.75
C PRO A 148 -12.43 10.62 -15.79
N SER A 149 -11.92 10.98 -14.61
CA SER A 149 -12.67 11.77 -13.62
C SER A 149 -12.98 13.18 -14.13
N LEU A 150 -12.01 13.85 -14.77
CA LEU A 150 -12.22 15.16 -15.36
C LEU A 150 -13.27 15.14 -16.49
N LEU A 151 -13.19 14.16 -17.38
CA LEU A 151 -14.17 14.00 -18.46
C LEU A 151 -15.59 13.76 -17.94
N TYR A 152 -15.71 12.96 -16.88
CA TYR A 152 -16.99 12.73 -16.22
C TYR A 152 -17.60 14.04 -15.68
N TYR A 153 -16.84 14.82 -14.91
CA TYR A 153 -17.32 16.11 -14.36
C TYR A 153 -17.62 17.16 -15.44
N LEU A 154 -16.82 17.22 -16.50
CA LEU A 154 -17.06 18.15 -17.61
C LEU A 154 -18.33 17.80 -18.39
N ARG A 155 -18.59 16.50 -18.60
CA ARG A 155 -19.84 16.04 -19.22
C ARG A 155 -21.05 16.36 -18.34
N ASP A 156 -20.99 16.04 -17.06
CA ASP A 156 -22.09 16.25 -16.11
C ASP A 156 -22.42 17.75 -15.96
N GLY A 157 -21.39 18.59 -15.90
CA GLY A 157 -21.55 20.05 -15.90
C GLY A 157 -22.09 20.63 -17.21
N ALA A 158 -21.80 20.00 -18.35
CA ALA A 158 -22.37 20.39 -19.64
C ALA A 158 -23.86 20.03 -19.75
N GLU A 159 -24.29 18.88 -19.20
CA GLU A 159 -25.70 18.47 -19.19
C GLU A 159 -26.55 19.36 -18.26
N MET A 160 -26.02 19.81 -17.10
CA MET A 160 -26.71 20.75 -16.20
C MET A 160 -26.83 22.18 -16.73
N GLY A 161 -25.92 22.63 -17.61
CA GLY A 161 -25.98 23.97 -18.22
C GLY A 161 -26.96 24.07 -19.40
N THR A 162 -27.55 22.95 -19.82
CA THR A 162 -28.50 22.86 -20.95
C THR A 162 -29.95 22.56 -20.54
N ALA A 163 -30.22 22.42 -19.23
CA ALA A 163 -31.55 22.28 -18.65
C ALA A 163 -32.03 23.60 -18.03
#